data_AF-A0A535UQJ3-F1
#
_entry.id   AF-A0A535UQJ3-F1
#
_cell.length_a   1.000
_cell.length_b   1.000
_cell.length_c   1.000
_cell.angle_alpha   90.00
_cell.angle_beta   90.00
_cell.angle_gamma   90.00
#
_symmetry.space_group_name_H-M   'P 1'
#
loop_
_entity.id
_entity.type
_entity.pdbx_description
1 polymer ?
#
loop_
_entity_poly.entity_id
_entity_poly.type
_entity_poly.pdbx_seq_one_letter_code
_entity_poly.pdbx_strand_id
1 'polypeptide(L)'
;MGHEPPAGQCSESVVTATLMPFSEHMNHAHFQRSPQQQVADVKGVNTYTNTHIALFEAMAQGASTALGNVPTDSLTPFVEHMKYAHIQRQPQQQVADAQQSDDYVKLHTVLLEHMTQPGRTAVIGDC
;
A
#
# COMPACT_ATOMS: atom_id res chain seq x y z
N MET A 1 15.52 -8.11 -33.75
CA MET A 1 15.94 -6.84 -33.13
C MET A 1 14.89 -6.55 -32.07
N GLY A 2 15.21 -6.84 -30.81
CA GLY A 2 14.30 -6.56 -29.69
C GLY A 2 14.30 -5.07 -29.42
N HIS A 3 13.11 -4.45 -29.43
CA HIS A 3 12.94 -3.06 -29.05
C HIS A 3 13.01 -2.99 -27.53
N GLU A 4 14.09 -2.44 -26.98
CA GLU A 4 14.09 -2.02 -25.57
C GLU A 4 13.03 -0.93 -25.40
N PRO A 5 12.11 -1.05 -24.42
CA PRO A 5 11.15 0.00 -24.15
C PRO A 5 11.91 1.26 -23.68
N PRO A 6 11.52 2.46 -24.12
CA PRO A 6 12.18 3.69 -23.69
C PRO A 6 12.09 3.84 -22.17
N ALA A 7 13.19 4.27 -21.53
CA ALA A 7 13.40 4.36 -20.08
C ALA A 7 12.30 5.12 -19.29
N GLY A 8 11.41 5.88 -19.96
CA GLY A 8 10.24 6.53 -19.36
C GLY A 8 8.96 5.68 -19.28
N GLN A 9 8.91 4.49 -19.89
CA GLN A 9 7.73 3.60 -19.83
C GLN A 9 7.78 2.61 -18.66
N CYS A 10 8.99 2.28 -18.17
CA CYS A 10 9.17 1.54 -16.92
C CYS A 10 8.69 2.36 -15.70
N SER A 11 8.84 3.69 -15.72
CA SER A 11 8.52 4.55 -14.56
C SER A 11 7.03 4.63 -14.24
N GLU A 12 6.18 4.79 -15.26
CA GLU A 12 4.75 5.01 -15.05
C GLU A 12 4.01 3.69 -14.82
N SER A 13 4.41 2.62 -15.51
CA SER A 13 3.78 1.29 -15.39
C SER A 13 4.03 0.63 -14.04
N VAL A 14 5.23 0.74 -13.48
CA VAL A 14 5.60 0.16 -12.18
C VAL A 14 4.88 0.86 -11.03
N VAL A 15 4.92 2.21 -11.06
CA VAL A 15 4.23 3.04 -10.07
C VAL A 15 2.73 2.81 -10.15
N THR A 16 2.16 2.77 -11.35
CA THR A 16 0.72 2.53 -11.53
C THR A 16 0.33 1.11 -11.10
N ALA A 17 1.06 0.08 -11.52
CA ALA A 17 0.75 -1.31 -11.19
C ALA A 17 0.90 -1.64 -9.70
N THR A 18 1.86 -1.00 -9.02
CA THR A 18 2.08 -1.23 -7.58
C THR A 18 1.15 -0.38 -6.72
N LEU A 19 0.84 0.86 -7.12
CA LEU A 19 0.05 1.78 -6.28
C LEU A 19 -1.45 1.73 -6.52
N MET A 20 -1.91 1.26 -7.68
CA MET A 20 -3.34 1.19 -7.97
C MET A 20 -4.09 0.31 -6.95
N PRO A 21 -3.62 -0.91 -6.61
CA PRO A 21 -4.27 -1.73 -5.58
C PRO A 21 -4.32 -1.04 -4.21
N PHE A 22 -3.24 -0.34 -3.83
CA PHE A 22 -3.19 0.42 -2.58
C PHE A 22 -4.17 1.59 -2.58
N SER A 23 -4.22 2.35 -3.67
CA SER A 23 -5.13 3.50 -3.80
C SER A 23 -6.59 3.05 -3.76
N GLU A 24 -6.91 1.93 -4.40
CA GLU A 24 -8.24 1.32 -4.35
C GLU A 24 -8.60 0.86 -2.93
N HIS A 25 -7.67 0.22 -2.21
CA HIS A 25 -7.87 -0.17 -0.81
C HIS A 25 -8.09 1.06 0.07
N MET A 26 -7.26 2.09 -0.03
CA MET A 26 -7.41 3.32 0.74
C MET A 26 -8.78 3.96 0.52
N ASN A 27 -9.20 4.05 -0.74
CA ASN A 27 -10.51 4.58 -1.07
C ASN A 27 -11.63 3.72 -0.47
N HIS A 28 -11.60 2.40 -0.67
CA HIS A 28 -12.70 1.52 -0.28
C HIS A 28 -12.75 1.20 1.21
N ALA A 29 -11.62 0.91 1.84
CA ALA A 29 -11.55 0.45 3.22
C ALA A 29 -11.44 1.61 4.23
N HIS A 30 -10.86 2.74 3.82
CA HIS A 30 -10.47 3.80 4.76
C HIS A 30 -11.13 5.15 4.51
N PHE A 31 -11.39 5.54 3.25
CA PHE A 31 -12.02 6.83 2.94
C PHE A 31 -13.55 6.74 2.77
N GLN A 32 -14.05 5.66 2.17
CA GLN A 32 -15.49 5.46 1.98
C GLN A 32 -16.20 4.92 3.23
N ARG A 33 -15.46 4.38 4.20
CA ARG A 33 -16.02 3.82 5.44
C ARG A 33 -15.86 4.78 6.60
N SER A 34 -16.92 4.92 7.39
CA SER A 34 -16.86 5.66 8.64
C SER A 34 -15.95 4.95 9.66
N PRO A 35 -15.40 5.66 10.67
CA PRO A 35 -14.59 5.04 11.72
C PRO A 35 -15.29 3.85 12.39
N GLN A 36 -16.61 3.92 12.61
CA GLN A 36 -17.39 2.83 13.20
C GLN A 36 -17.56 1.63 12.27
N GLN A 37 -17.58 1.84 10.96
CA GLN A 37 -17.56 0.74 9.98
C GLN A 37 -16.19 0.05 9.98
N GLN A 38 -15.10 0.81 10.01
CA GLN A 38 -13.74 0.25 10.09
C GLN A 38 -13.53 -0.57 11.37
N VAL A 39 -14.16 -0.20 12.49
CA VAL A 39 -14.21 -1.03 13.72
C VAL A 39 -14.87 -2.37 13.49
N ALA A 40 -16.04 -2.35 12.85
CA ALA A 40 -16.79 -3.56 12.59
C ALA A 40 -15.96 -4.50 11.69
N ASP A 41 -15.25 -3.93 10.72
CA ASP A 41 -14.35 -4.66 9.84
C ASP A 41 -13.18 -5.28 10.64
N VAL A 42 -12.49 -4.53 11.50
CA VAL A 42 -11.39 -5.03 12.36
C VAL A 42 -11.85 -6.14 13.32
N LYS A 43 -13.07 -6.06 13.85
CA LYS A 43 -13.64 -7.12 14.72
C LYS A 43 -13.80 -8.44 13.98
N GLY A 44 -14.02 -8.40 12.67
CA GLY A 44 -13.93 -9.55 11.78
C GLY A 44 -12.49 -9.88 11.41
N VAL A 45 -11.64 -10.20 12.40
CA VAL A 45 -10.17 -10.30 12.27
C VAL A 45 -9.73 -11.13 11.05
N ASN A 46 -10.41 -12.23 10.74
CA ASN A 46 -10.08 -13.04 9.55
C ASN A 46 -10.32 -12.29 8.24
N THR A 47 -11.50 -11.70 8.06
CA THR A 47 -11.79 -10.89 6.87
C THR A 47 -10.85 -9.71 6.77
N TYR A 48 -10.65 -9.02 7.89
CA TYR A 48 -9.74 -7.89 8.01
C TYR A 48 -8.32 -8.25 7.57
N THR A 49 -7.77 -9.33 8.12
CA THR A 49 -6.42 -9.81 7.79
C THR A 49 -6.34 -10.23 6.32
N ASN A 50 -7.33 -10.98 5.82
CA ASN A 50 -7.35 -11.45 4.43
C ASN A 50 -7.43 -10.30 3.43
N THR A 51 -8.20 -9.25 3.70
CA THR A 51 -8.26 -8.06 2.84
C THR A 51 -6.90 -7.39 2.72
N HIS A 52 -6.16 -7.27 3.82
CA HIS A 52 -4.84 -6.64 3.80
C HIS A 52 -3.75 -7.56 3.22
N ILE A 53 -3.86 -8.89 3.39
CA ILE A 53 -3.00 -9.85 2.68
C ILE A 53 -3.26 -9.78 1.17
N ALA A 54 -4.52 -9.76 0.74
CA ALA A 54 -4.86 -9.64 -0.67
C ALA A 54 -4.34 -8.34 -1.29
N LEU A 55 -4.38 -7.23 -0.55
CA LEU A 55 -3.73 -5.98 -0.95
C LEU A 55 -2.21 -6.17 -1.14
N PHE A 56 -1.54 -6.79 -0.17
CA PHE A 56 -0.11 -7.09 -0.27
C PHE A 56 0.23 -7.91 -1.51
N GLU A 57 -0.51 -9.00 -1.74
CA GLU A 57 -0.34 -9.87 -2.90
C GLU A 57 -0.56 -9.11 -4.21
N ALA A 58 -1.58 -8.26 -4.29
CA ALA A 58 -1.85 -7.45 -5.48
C ALA A 58 -0.72 -6.45 -5.78
N MET A 59 -0.19 -5.77 -4.75
CA MET A 59 0.94 -4.84 -4.91
C MET A 59 2.23 -5.59 -5.30
N ALA A 60 2.52 -6.72 -4.66
CA ALA A 60 3.68 -7.55 -4.97
C ALA A 60 3.61 -8.14 -6.38
N GLN A 61 2.42 -8.56 -6.83
CA GLN A 61 2.18 -9.04 -8.19
C GLN A 61 2.35 -7.92 -9.21
N GLY A 62 1.82 -6.71 -8.93
CA GLY A 62 2.00 -5.52 -9.76
C GLY A 62 3.47 -5.16 -9.94
N ALA A 63 4.24 -5.14 -8.84
CA ALA A 63 5.67 -4.91 -8.85
C ALA A 63 6.43 -6.00 -9.64
N SER A 64 6.13 -7.28 -9.40
CA SER A 64 6.72 -8.41 -10.14
C SER A 64 6.48 -8.31 -11.64
N THR A 65 5.25 -7.97 -12.03
CA THR A 65 4.84 -7.88 -13.44
C THR A 65 5.56 -6.73 -14.14
N ALA A 66 5.74 -5.61 -13.45
CA ALA A 66 6.31 -4.41 -14.04
C ALA A 66 7.85 -4.38 -14.04
N LEU A 67 8.51 -5.07 -13.09
CA LEU A 67 9.97 -5.05 -12.92
C LEU A 67 10.65 -6.41 -13.16
N GLY A 68 9.88 -7.49 -13.38
CA GLY A 68 10.40 -8.86 -13.45
C GLY A 68 10.82 -9.44 -12.09
N ASN A 69 11.16 -8.58 -11.12
CA ASN A 69 11.50 -8.89 -9.73
C ASN A 69 10.79 -7.90 -8.79
N VAL A 70 10.35 -8.33 -7.62
CA VAL A 70 9.83 -7.41 -6.59
C VAL A 70 11.01 -6.72 -5.90
N PRO A 71 11.11 -5.38 -5.92
CA PRO A 71 11.96 -4.66 -4.97
C PRO A 71 11.31 -4.84 -3.60
N THR A 72 11.76 -5.82 -2.84
CA THR A 72 11.24 -6.14 -1.50
C THR A 72 11.31 -4.92 -0.57
N ASP A 73 12.22 -4.00 -0.84
CA ASP A 73 12.38 -2.74 -0.10
C ASP A 73 11.15 -1.82 -0.27
N SER A 74 10.49 -1.81 -1.44
CA SER A 74 9.23 -1.07 -1.66
C SER A 74 8.07 -1.60 -0.81
N LEU A 75 8.14 -2.86 -0.38
CA LEU A 75 7.12 -3.50 0.45
C LEU A 75 7.38 -3.34 1.96
N THR A 76 8.59 -2.95 2.35
CA THR A 76 8.96 -2.80 3.77
C THR A 76 8.06 -1.80 4.51
N PRO A 77 7.80 -0.57 3.98
CA PRO A 77 6.92 0.39 4.65
C PRO A 77 5.50 -0.15 4.87
N PHE A 78 4.98 -0.94 3.93
CA PHE A 78 3.66 -1.58 4.06
C PHE A 78 3.64 -2.61 5.19
N VAL A 79 4.65 -3.49 5.24
CA VAL A 79 4.75 -4.50 6.30
C VAL A 79 4.86 -3.83 7.68
N GLU A 80 5.64 -2.75 7.78
CA GLU A 80 5.74 -1.97 9.02
C GLU A 80 4.41 -1.33 9.40
N HIS A 81 3.69 -0.73 8.44
CA HIS A 81 2.35 -0.17 8.69
C HIS A 81 1.37 -1.23 9.19
N MET A 82 1.29 -2.38 8.52
CA MET A 82 0.43 -3.48 8.95
C MET A 82 0.76 -3.92 10.38
N LYS A 83 2.05 -4.04 10.71
CA LYS A 83 2.49 -4.40 12.05
C LYS A 83 2.08 -3.37 13.09
N TYR A 84 2.40 -2.09 12.87
CA TYR A 84 2.20 -1.04 13.88
C TYR A 84 0.77 -0.51 13.95
N ALA A 85 0.13 -0.24 12.81
CA ALA A 85 -1.18 0.39 12.75
C ALA A 85 -2.35 -0.60 12.93
N HIS A 86 -2.12 -1.88 12.58
CA HIS A 86 -3.23 -2.82 12.41
C HIS A 86 -3.12 -4.11 13.24
N ILE A 87 -1.90 -4.62 13.45
CA ILE A 87 -1.68 -5.85 14.25
C ILE A 87 -1.41 -5.51 15.72
N GLN A 88 -0.53 -4.55 16.00
CA GLN A 88 -0.15 -4.19 17.37
C GLN A 88 -1.15 -3.27 18.08
N ARG A 89 -1.95 -2.53 17.31
CA ARG A 89 -3.00 -1.63 17.82
C ARG A 89 -4.26 -2.40 18.14
N GLN A 90 -4.80 -2.20 19.34
CA GLN A 90 -6.12 -2.70 19.71
C GLN A 90 -7.21 -2.05 18.85
N PRO A 91 -8.34 -2.73 18.59
CA PRO A 91 -9.40 -2.20 17.73
C PRO A 91 -9.84 -0.78 18.12
N GLN A 92 -10.00 -0.52 19.41
CA GLN A 92 -10.40 0.78 19.98
C GLN A 92 -9.37 1.89 19.72
N GLN A 93 -8.07 1.54 19.67
CA GLN A 93 -7.01 2.49 19.32
C GLN A 93 -7.06 2.84 17.84
N GLN A 94 -7.31 1.86 16.97
CA GLN A 94 -7.49 2.11 15.53
C GLN A 94 -8.69 3.04 15.26
N VAL A 95 -9.74 3.01 16.11
CA VAL A 95 -10.85 3.98 16.04
C VAL A 95 -10.40 5.37 16.38
N ALA A 96 -9.70 5.51 17.50
CA ALA A 96 -9.22 6.81 17.95
C ALA A 96 -8.31 7.42 16.88
N ASP A 97 -7.45 6.60 16.27
CA ASP A 97 -6.61 7.00 15.14
C ASP A 97 -7.46 7.42 13.93
N ALA A 98 -8.46 6.63 13.52
CA ALA A 98 -9.35 6.96 12.40
C ALA A 98 -10.26 8.18 12.65
N GLN A 99 -10.56 8.51 13.90
CA GLN A 99 -11.30 9.71 14.29
C GLN A 99 -10.44 10.97 14.22
N GLN A 100 -9.11 10.83 14.28
CA GLN A 100 -8.17 11.92 13.98
C GLN A 100 -7.87 11.95 12.48
N SER A 101 -8.88 12.33 11.69
CA SER A 101 -8.88 12.20 10.23
C SER A 101 -7.65 12.79 9.53
N ASP A 102 -7.12 13.92 10.01
CA ASP A 102 -5.97 14.59 9.40
C ASP A 102 -4.68 13.77 9.57
N ASP A 103 -4.40 13.33 10.80
CA ASP A 103 -3.24 12.47 11.09
C ASP A 103 -3.38 11.11 10.42
N TYR A 104 -4.61 10.59 10.38
CA TYR A 104 -4.95 9.34 9.73
C TYR A 104 -4.67 9.38 8.22
N VAL A 105 -5.17 10.39 7.52
CA VAL A 105 -4.90 10.59 6.09
C VAL A 105 -3.40 10.78 5.87
N LYS A 106 -2.76 11.64 6.67
CA LYS A 106 -1.32 11.91 6.55
C LYS A 106 -0.47 10.65 6.72
N LEU A 107 -0.77 9.80 7.71
CA LEU A 107 -0.05 8.55 7.93
C LEU A 107 -0.09 7.65 6.68
N HIS A 108 -1.27 7.52 6.08
CA HIS A 108 -1.44 6.67 4.91
C HIS A 108 -0.90 7.30 3.62
N THR A 109 -0.90 8.63 3.50
CA THR A 109 -0.23 9.34 2.40
C THR A 109 1.29 9.20 2.50
N VAL A 110 1.88 9.33 3.69
CA VAL A 110 3.32 9.12 3.90
C VAL A 110 3.70 7.66 3.65
N LEU A 111 2.85 6.70 4.05
CA LEU A 111 3.04 5.29 3.69
C LEU A 111 3.14 5.11 2.16
N LEU A 112 2.20 5.70 1.42
CA LEU A 112 2.22 5.66 -0.05
C LEU A 112 3.52 6.25 -0.59
N GLU A 113 3.95 7.42 -0.10
CA GLU A 113 5.20 8.05 -0.51
C GLU A 113 6.40 7.12 -0.27
N HIS A 114 6.51 6.55 0.93
CA HIS A 114 7.59 5.62 1.29
C HIS A 114 7.58 4.33 0.46
N MET A 115 6.42 3.78 0.10
CA MET A 115 6.33 2.62 -0.79
C MET A 115 6.79 2.94 -2.21
N THR A 116 6.61 4.19 -2.66
CA THR A 116 7.05 4.62 -4.00
C THR A 116 8.52 5.02 -4.06
N GLN A 117 9.13 5.38 -2.94
CA GLN A 117 10.49 5.91 -2.90
C GLN A 117 11.52 4.90 -3.46
N PRO A 118 11.51 3.61 -3.08
CA PRO A 118 12.46 2.64 -3.62
C PRO A 118 12.21 2.34 -5.10
N GLY A 119 10.95 2.31 -5.53
CA GLY A 119 10.60 2.23 -6.96
C GLY A 119 11.11 3.44 -7.76
N ARG A 120 10.94 4.65 -7.25
CA ARG A 120 11.49 5.88 -7.86
C ARG A 120 13.02 5.87 -7.85
N THR A 121 13.64 5.37 -6.79
CA THR A 121 15.11 5.31 -6.66
C THR A 121 15.70 4.25 -7.58
N ALA A 122 15.07 3.09 -7.72
CA ALA A 122 15.45 2.08 -8.70
C ALA A 122 15.35 2.63 -10.12
N VAL A 123 14.29 3.39 -10.43
CA VAL A 123 14.07 4.01 -11.75
C VAL A 123 14.99 5.21 -12.04
N ILE A 124 15.40 5.98 -11.03
CA ILE A 124 16.36 7.10 -11.16
C ILE A 124 17.81 6.59 -11.12
N GLY A 125 18.04 5.46 -10.45
CA GLY A 125 19.35 4.85 -10.23
C GLY A 125 19.78 3.92 -11.36
N ASP A 126 18.86 3.13 -11.94
CA ASP A 126 19.12 2.24 -13.07
C ASP A 126 17.81 1.86 -13.81
N CYS A 127 17.64 2.43 -15.00
CA CYS A 127 16.99 1.83 -16.17
C CYS A 127 17.85 2.14 -17.39
#